data_AF-A0A6J1REX5-F1
#
_entry.id   AF-A0A6J1REX5-F1
#
_cell.length_a   1.000
_cell.length_b   1.000
_cell.length_c   1.000
_cell.angle_alpha   90.00
_cell.angle_beta   90.00
_cell.angle_gamma   90.00
#
_symmetry.space_group_name_H-M   'P 1'
#
loop_
_entity.id
_entity.type
_entity.pdbx_description
1 polymer ?
#
loop_
_entity_poly.entity_id
_entity_poly.type
_entity_poly.pdbx_seq_one_letter_code
_entity_poly.pdbx_strand_id
1 'polypeptide(L)'
;MEELNKEHNPGTVIENTMNSTVENNHVAQDPEPAFSDEEEESPLRIVTKVDDEEDEEDVPLSTVKLKNDQKNANCIVKKEDITSHLRLIMEPEELRTSIETLHTETDNESRCQAMERIVQMVVEDEIDVETIPPLASCISTILSPQITAQIFPSDNLNEEALADSISTPLFVMFRNQFQLCKEEDNRRKLLARVLAEMQSVQPRIGYLLLYFLKVWGREEEKREGEPSNVLNDVKASVYKDFCGQREKKLDACLVSDLKLCHEDNIFMLCYLVPDVYTEFQNVALGNVQLLHLVVSTVDSCQLQDLVCQIMQGHLKMLKKESFTTLLTASLNWETFEQYCFWQLIFAHDFPIDYVLPVLPKLQFRNHAEALTSILLMLKQEKPTLDLLRQLLARQSVDGDMFVVATLRYWCCHYEEKLGELLANLLSTRYPATSPNKRKRSGAKQNQQSGPPTGEQVLGHLDQLRQHCVSSEELQLYHSEGMQRALQQAQAASSDSLRKSYGDLFALAEVNEENEPPPPSSSARKHTTASSGAGGGSGKGGHRKTGANTRERSNVKRPLPRYHIDSTSTSEEEEIVNPKQAKKRKKINPVGSDSD
;
A
#
# COMPACT_ATOMS: atom_id res chain seq x y z
N MET A 1 -23.47 33.35 -49.45
CA MET A 1 -22.48 33.87 -48.49
C MET A 1 -21.66 32.68 -48.05
N GLU A 2 -20.62 32.28 -48.79
CA GLU A 2 -19.59 33.08 -49.50
C GLU A 2 -18.75 33.91 -48.52
N GLU A 3 -17.43 33.97 -48.60
CA GLU A 3 -16.43 33.14 -49.32
C GLU A 3 -15.01 33.55 -48.83
N LEU A 4 -13.95 32.92 -49.38
CA LEU A 4 -12.58 33.43 -49.48
C LEU A 4 -11.72 33.49 -48.19
N ASN A 5 -10.38 33.48 -48.26
CA ASN A 5 -9.43 32.64 -49.03
C ASN A 5 -7.99 33.03 -48.64
N LYS A 6 -7.03 32.07 -48.67
CA LYS A 6 -5.60 32.29 -49.04
C LYS A 6 -4.76 33.20 -48.08
N GLU A 7 -3.41 33.16 -48.00
CA GLU A 7 -2.36 32.32 -48.61
C GLU A 7 -0.97 32.49 -47.95
N HIS A 8 0.04 31.80 -48.52
CA HIS A 8 1.48 32.17 -48.58
C HIS A 8 2.38 32.00 -47.33
N ASN A 9 3.05 30.84 -47.30
CA ASN A 9 4.49 30.69 -46.99
C ASN A 9 5.29 31.08 -48.28
N PRO A 10 6.62 31.41 -48.28
CA PRO A 10 7.68 30.42 -48.02
C PRO A 10 8.95 30.94 -47.30
N GLY A 11 9.70 30.02 -46.68
CA GLY A 11 10.91 30.29 -45.87
C GLY A 11 12.22 30.59 -46.61
N THR A 12 13.34 30.46 -45.88
CA THR A 12 14.72 30.49 -46.42
C THR A 12 15.67 29.66 -45.53
N VAL A 13 16.71 29.07 -46.12
CA VAL A 13 17.72 28.21 -45.46
C VAL A 13 18.99 29.02 -45.13
N ILE A 14 19.59 28.79 -43.96
CA ILE A 14 21.01 29.08 -43.69
C ILE A 14 21.62 27.92 -42.88
N GLU A 15 22.70 27.33 -43.38
CA GLU A 15 23.56 26.37 -42.66
C GLU A 15 24.53 27.11 -41.73
N ASN A 16 25.04 26.44 -40.68
CA ASN A 16 26.41 26.70 -40.24
C ASN A 16 27.02 25.54 -39.44
N THR A 17 27.99 24.88 -40.04
CA THR A 17 28.82 23.84 -39.42
C THR A 17 30.03 24.47 -38.74
N MET A 18 30.37 24.06 -37.51
CA MET A 18 31.73 24.23 -36.99
C MET A 18 32.17 23.03 -36.14
N ASN A 19 33.27 22.40 -36.55
CA ASN A 19 33.90 21.27 -35.87
C ASN A 19 34.78 21.75 -34.71
N SER A 20 34.94 20.89 -33.69
CA SER A 20 36.09 20.93 -32.77
C SER A 20 36.37 19.55 -32.17
N THR A 21 36.98 18.66 -32.96
CA THR A 21 37.57 17.43 -32.46
C THR A 21 38.97 17.67 -31.89
N VAL A 22 39.23 17.17 -30.67
CA VAL A 22 40.58 16.85 -30.19
C VAL A 22 40.51 15.55 -29.40
N GLU A 23 41.22 14.53 -29.88
CA GLU A 23 41.39 13.25 -29.20
C GLU A 23 42.62 13.30 -28.28
N ASN A 24 42.65 12.51 -27.20
CA ASN A 24 43.71 11.50 -27.13
C ASN A 24 43.44 10.33 -26.18
N ASN A 25 44.10 9.23 -26.52
CA ASN A 25 44.00 7.92 -25.88
C ASN A 25 44.73 7.86 -24.53
N HIS A 26 44.34 6.89 -23.69
CA HIS A 26 45.31 5.91 -23.21
C HIS A 26 44.63 4.56 -22.92
N VAL A 27 45.26 3.48 -23.38
CA VAL A 27 44.82 2.08 -23.18
C VAL A 27 45.84 1.37 -22.29
N ALA A 28 45.37 0.59 -21.31
CA ALA A 28 45.80 -0.79 -21.05
C ALA A 28 45.24 -1.39 -19.73
N GLN A 29 45.16 -2.73 -19.69
CA GLN A 29 45.03 -3.64 -18.54
C GLN A 29 43.64 -3.83 -17.89
N ASP A 30 43.01 -4.95 -18.27
CA ASP A 30 42.01 -5.68 -17.47
C ASP A 30 42.60 -6.21 -16.16
N PRO A 31 41.73 -6.43 -15.15
CA PRO A 31 41.79 -7.63 -14.32
C PRO A 31 40.52 -8.49 -14.42
N GLU A 32 40.62 -9.75 -14.00
CA GLU A 32 39.62 -10.82 -14.16
C GLU A 32 38.29 -10.56 -13.41
N PRO A 33 37.15 -11.12 -13.89
CA PRO A 33 35.84 -10.91 -13.27
C PRO A 33 35.71 -11.60 -11.91
N ALA A 34 35.26 -10.85 -10.91
CA ALA A 34 34.82 -11.41 -9.63
C ALA A 34 33.38 -11.93 -9.75
N PHE A 35 33.12 -13.13 -9.23
CA PHE A 35 31.76 -13.66 -9.08
C PHE A 35 30.97 -12.82 -8.06
N SER A 36 29.75 -12.42 -8.43
CA SER A 36 28.78 -11.81 -7.52
C SER A 36 27.38 -12.27 -7.91
N ASP A 37 26.79 -13.18 -7.13
CA ASP A 37 25.38 -13.54 -7.25
C ASP A 37 24.53 -12.43 -6.61
N GLU A 38 24.08 -11.48 -7.42
CA GLU A 38 22.90 -10.67 -7.13
C GLU A 38 21.94 -10.77 -8.33
N GLU A 39 20.83 -11.50 -8.16
CA GLU A 39 19.75 -11.52 -9.15
C GLU A 39 19.09 -10.13 -9.17
N GLU A 40 19.33 -9.36 -10.22
CA GLU A 40 18.79 -8.02 -10.40
C GLU A 40 17.27 -8.11 -10.64
N GLU A 41 16.43 -7.69 -9.68
CA GLU A 41 14.96 -7.67 -9.80
C GLU A 41 14.53 -6.76 -10.96
N SER A 42 14.36 -7.36 -12.15
CA SER A 42 13.90 -6.64 -13.33
C SER A 42 12.48 -6.10 -13.10
N PRO A 43 12.22 -4.80 -13.26
CA PRO A 43 10.91 -4.22 -13.04
C PRO A 43 9.89 -4.77 -14.04
N LEU A 44 8.64 -4.97 -13.59
CA LEU A 44 7.54 -5.49 -14.41
C LEU A 44 7.21 -4.51 -15.55
N ARG A 45 7.73 -4.79 -16.74
CA ARG A 45 7.47 -3.99 -17.95
C ARG A 45 6.24 -4.51 -18.70
N ILE A 46 5.06 -4.26 -18.14
CA ILE A 46 3.78 -4.62 -18.74
C ILE A 46 3.49 -3.64 -19.88
N VAL A 47 3.54 -4.12 -21.13
CA VAL A 47 3.23 -3.29 -22.30
C VAL A 47 1.72 -3.27 -22.52
N THR A 48 1.06 -2.27 -21.96
CA THR A 48 -0.25 -1.84 -22.46
C THR A 48 -0.08 -1.39 -23.92
N LYS A 49 -0.82 -2.02 -24.83
CA LYS A 49 -0.88 -1.55 -26.22
C LYS A 49 -1.74 -0.30 -26.28
N VAL A 50 -1.09 0.84 -26.45
CA VAL A 50 -1.71 2.03 -27.02
C VAL A 50 -1.47 1.94 -28.52
N ASP A 51 -2.53 1.78 -29.30
CA ASP A 51 -2.44 1.75 -30.76
C ASP A 51 -2.37 3.20 -31.28
N ASP A 52 -1.17 3.70 -31.55
CA ASP A 52 -0.95 4.96 -32.27
C ASP A 52 -1.18 4.76 -33.78
N GLU A 53 -2.04 5.57 -34.39
CA GLU A 53 -2.38 5.51 -35.82
C GLU A 53 -1.39 6.32 -36.68
N GLU A 54 -0.50 5.65 -37.43
CA GLU A 54 0.14 6.22 -38.64
C GLU A 54 0.15 5.16 -39.78
N ASP A 55 -0.07 5.63 -41.03
CA ASP A 55 -0.37 4.78 -42.21
C ASP A 55 0.85 4.09 -42.85
N GLU A 56 0.79 2.77 -43.12
CA GLU A 56 1.43 2.17 -44.32
C GLU A 56 0.62 0.96 -44.90
N GLU A 57 0.31 1.09 -46.19
CA GLU A 57 -0.15 0.14 -47.24
C GLU A 57 -1.03 -1.12 -46.96
N ASP A 58 -2.09 -1.26 -47.77
CA ASP A 58 -3.04 -2.38 -47.81
C ASP A 58 -2.41 -3.79 -47.99
N VAL A 59 -2.48 -4.62 -46.94
CA VAL A 59 -2.31 -6.08 -47.04
C VAL A 59 -3.66 -6.78 -46.85
N PRO A 60 -4.16 -7.60 -47.80
CA PRO A 60 -5.49 -8.18 -47.71
C PRO A 60 -5.75 -9.00 -46.44
N LEU A 61 -6.91 -8.78 -45.82
CA LEU A 61 -7.36 -9.41 -44.57
C LEU A 61 -7.36 -10.96 -44.62
N SER A 62 -7.48 -11.54 -45.81
CA SER A 62 -7.39 -12.98 -46.05
C SER A 62 -6.00 -13.55 -45.74
N THR A 63 -4.93 -12.82 -46.09
CA THR A 63 -3.53 -13.23 -45.83
C THR A 63 -3.15 -13.16 -44.35
N VAL A 64 -3.80 -12.30 -43.56
CA VAL A 64 -3.59 -12.22 -42.10
C VAL A 64 -4.24 -13.42 -41.39
N LYS A 65 -5.49 -13.76 -41.75
CA LYS A 65 -6.17 -14.96 -41.20
C LYS A 65 -5.37 -16.24 -41.50
N LEU A 66 -4.99 -16.45 -42.76
CA LEU A 66 -4.19 -17.61 -43.15
C LEU A 66 -2.89 -17.75 -42.35
N LYS A 67 -2.20 -16.64 -42.00
CA LYS A 67 -0.98 -16.68 -41.17
C LYS A 67 -1.25 -17.08 -39.72
N ASN A 68 -2.41 -16.75 -39.16
CA ASN A 68 -2.79 -17.14 -37.80
C ASN A 68 -3.26 -18.60 -37.77
N ASP A 69 -4.07 -19.00 -38.75
CA ASP A 69 -4.51 -20.38 -38.95
C ASP A 69 -3.30 -21.32 -39.20
N GLN A 70 -2.26 -20.87 -39.91
CA GLN A 70 -1.00 -21.62 -40.08
C GLN A 70 -0.25 -21.86 -38.76
N LYS A 71 -0.32 -20.92 -37.80
CA LYS A 71 0.29 -21.12 -36.47
C LYS A 71 -0.50 -22.12 -35.64
N ASN A 72 -1.82 -22.03 -35.63
CA ASN A 72 -2.67 -22.99 -34.93
C ASN A 72 -2.61 -24.40 -35.53
N ALA A 73 -2.48 -24.53 -36.86
CA ALA A 73 -2.33 -25.81 -37.55
C ALA A 73 -1.08 -26.60 -37.16
N ASN A 74 -0.02 -25.93 -36.70
CA ASN A 74 1.23 -26.59 -36.27
C ASN A 74 1.13 -27.27 -34.89
N CYS A 75 0.03 -27.12 -34.16
CA CYS A 75 -0.23 -27.86 -32.92
C CYS A 75 -1.10 -29.13 -33.13
N ILE A 76 -1.33 -29.55 -34.38
CA ILE A 76 -1.85 -30.90 -34.66
C ILE A 76 -0.72 -31.91 -34.48
N VAL A 77 -0.42 -32.22 -33.21
CA VAL A 77 0.34 -33.42 -32.84
C VAL A 77 -0.40 -34.62 -33.44
N LYS A 78 0.29 -35.44 -34.23
CA LYS A 78 -0.36 -36.56 -34.93
C LYS A 78 -0.88 -37.54 -33.88
N LYS A 79 -2.11 -38.04 -34.07
CA LYS A 79 -2.73 -39.06 -33.18
C LYS A 79 -1.82 -40.28 -32.96
N GLU A 80 -0.95 -40.58 -33.93
CA GLU A 80 -0.03 -41.72 -33.91
C GLU A 80 1.18 -41.53 -32.98
N ASP A 81 1.64 -40.29 -32.72
CA ASP A 81 2.77 -40.02 -31.81
C ASP A 81 2.36 -40.22 -30.34
N ILE A 82 1.20 -39.69 -29.93
CA ILE A 82 0.66 -39.89 -28.57
C ILE A 82 0.36 -41.38 -28.34
N THR A 83 -0.31 -42.03 -29.29
CA THR A 83 -0.68 -43.46 -29.19
C THR A 83 0.53 -44.40 -29.15
N SER A 84 1.69 -44.00 -29.70
CA SER A 84 2.91 -44.80 -29.62
C SER A 84 3.70 -44.57 -28.31
N HIS A 85 3.64 -43.37 -27.72
CA HIS A 85 4.15 -43.13 -26.35
C HIS A 85 3.33 -43.89 -25.29
N LEU A 86 2.00 -43.84 -25.37
CA LEU A 86 1.09 -44.51 -24.42
C LEU A 86 1.36 -46.01 -24.28
N ARG A 87 1.78 -46.68 -25.35
CA ARG A 87 2.01 -48.13 -25.41
C ARG A 87 3.35 -48.63 -24.87
N LEU A 88 4.25 -47.72 -24.48
CA LEU A 88 5.62 -48.07 -24.06
C LEU A 88 5.93 -47.75 -22.59
N ILE A 89 5.03 -47.04 -21.90
CA ILE A 89 5.33 -46.42 -20.60
C ILE A 89 4.21 -46.65 -19.56
N MET A 90 2.98 -46.99 -19.99
CA MET A 90 1.80 -46.97 -19.11
C MET A 90 1.24 -48.36 -18.80
N GLU A 91 1.78 -48.96 -17.74
CA GLU A 91 1.05 -49.93 -16.91
C GLU A 91 0.25 -49.15 -15.83
N PRO A 92 -0.95 -49.61 -15.41
CA PRO A 92 -1.68 -50.78 -15.90
C PRO A 92 -2.41 -50.56 -17.25
N GLU A 93 -2.76 -51.67 -17.92
CA GLU A 93 -3.57 -51.67 -19.15
C GLU A 93 -4.95 -50.97 -19.02
N GLU A 94 -5.56 -50.96 -17.83
CA GLU A 94 -6.85 -50.28 -17.57
C GLU A 94 -6.69 -48.74 -17.54
N LEU A 95 -5.54 -48.26 -17.07
CA LEU A 95 -5.12 -46.86 -17.14
C LEU A 95 -4.90 -46.46 -18.61
N ARG A 96 -4.14 -47.26 -19.37
CA ARG A 96 -3.92 -47.03 -20.81
C ARG A 96 -5.25 -46.98 -21.57
N THR A 97 -6.16 -47.90 -21.29
CA THR A 97 -7.51 -47.95 -21.91
C THR A 97 -8.36 -46.72 -21.58
N SER A 98 -8.29 -46.25 -20.34
CA SER A 98 -9.02 -45.03 -19.91
C SER A 98 -8.46 -43.76 -20.56
N ILE A 99 -7.14 -43.67 -20.75
CA ILE A 99 -6.48 -42.54 -21.43
C ILE A 99 -6.71 -42.59 -22.95
N GLU A 100 -6.68 -43.76 -23.58
CA GLU A 100 -7.07 -43.91 -24.98
C GLU A 100 -8.53 -43.47 -25.19
N THR A 101 -9.44 -43.84 -24.29
CA THR A 101 -10.85 -43.37 -24.29
C THR A 101 -10.91 -41.84 -24.18
N LEU A 102 -10.17 -41.23 -23.24
CA LEU A 102 -10.07 -39.78 -23.07
C LEU A 102 -9.47 -39.08 -24.31
N HIS A 103 -8.63 -39.75 -25.10
CA HIS A 103 -8.09 -39.19 -26.34
C HIS A 103 -9.03 -39.35 -27.55
N THR A 104 -9.69 -40.51 -27.70
CA THR A 104 -10.51 -40.81 -28.88
C THR A 104 -11.90 -40.20 -28.81
N GLU A 105 -12.49 -40.10 -27.62
CA GLU A 105 -13.88 -39.68 -27.45
C GLU A 105 -14.06 -38.17 -27.64
N THR A 106 -15.18 -37.81 -28.25
CA THR A 106 -15.62 -36.45 -28.59
C THR A 106 -16.68 -35.91 -27.65
N ASP A 107 -17.52 -36.77 -27.08
CA ASP A 107 -18.53 -36.37 -26.09
C ASP A 107 -17.87 -35.93 -24.76
N ASN A 108 -18.31 -34.78 -24.23
CA ASN A 108 -17.76 -34.22 -23.01
C ASN A 108 -18.13 -35.04 -21.76
N GLU A 109 -19.34 -35.60 -21.69
CA GLU A 109 -19.73 -36.43 -20.53
C GLU A 109 -18.89 -37.71 -20.47
N SER A 110 -18.78 -38.42 -21.59
CA SER A 110 -17.98 -39.64 -21.73
C SER A 110 -16.48 -39.40 -21.47
N ARG A 111 -15.95 -38.23 -21.87
CA ARG A 111 -14.58 -37.79 -21.51
C ARG A 111 -14.45 -37.50 -20.01
N CYS A 112 -15.44 -36.89 -19.37
CA CYS A 112 -15.46 -36.69 -17.91
C CYS A 112 -15.50 -38.03 -17.17
N GLN A 113 -16.31 -39.00 -17.62
CA GLN A 113 -16.33 -40.37 -17.07
C GLN A 113 -14.98 -41.09 -17.28
N ALA A 114 -14.30 -40.87 -18.41
CA ALA A 114 -12.96 -41.41 -18.63
C ALA A 114 -11.93 -40.81 -17.65
N MET A 115 -12.01 -39.50 -17.36
CA MET A 115 -11.19 -38.88 -16.33
C MET A 115 -11.51 -39.38 -14.92
N GLU A 116 -12.79 -39.58 -14.58
CA GLU A 116 -13.21 -40.10 -13.28
C GLU A 116 -12.56 -41.46 -12.97
N ARG A 117 -12.47 -42.35 -13.97
CA ARG A 117 -11.74 -43.63 -13.86
C ARG A 117 -10.24 -43.44 -13.65
N ILE A 118 -9.61 -42.52 -14.39
CA ILE A 118 -8.19 -42.19 -14.24
C ILE A 118 -7.91 -41.67 -12.82
N VAL A 119 -8.75 -40.76 -12.32
CA VAL A 119 -8.64 -40.22 -10.96
C VAL A 119 -8.85 -41.30 -9.91
N GLN A 120 -9.79 -42.23 -10.10
CA GLN A 120 -9.99 -43.34 -9.17
C GLN A 120 -8.72 -44.22 -9.06
N MET A 121 -8.12 -44.64 -10.18
CA MET A 121 -6.87 -45.42 -10.18
C MET A 121 -5.69 -44.66 -9.54
N VAL A 122 -5.59 -43.34 -9.76
CA VAL A 122 -4.62 -42.47 -9.06
C VAL A 122 -4.87 -42.46 -7.56
N VAL A 123 -6.13 -42.36 -7.13
CA VAL A 123 -6.50 -42.21 -5.73
C VAL A 123 -6.38 -43.53 -4.97
N GLU A 124 -6.66 -44.67 -5.61
CA GLU A 124 -6.57 -46.01 -5.01
C GLU A 124 -5.12 -46.57 -4.95
N ASP A 125 -4.12 -45.76 -5.33
CA ASP A 125 -2.68 -46.10 -5.30
C ASP A 125 -2.32 -47.28 -6.23
N GLU A 126 -3.09 -47.45 -7.32
CA GLU A 126 -2.86 -48.47 -8.37
C GLU A 126 -1.81 -48.04 -9.42
N ILE A 127 -1.16 -46.89 -9.20
CA ILE A 127 -0.31 -46.20 -10.17
C ILE A 127 1.04 -45.89 -9.54
N ASP A 128 2.09 -46.58 -10.00
CA ASP A 128 3.46 -46.40 -9.52
C ASP A 128 3.94 -44.94 -9.64
N VAL A 129 4.76 -44.53 -8.67
CA VAL A 129 5.35 -43.17 -8.62
C VAL A 129 6.12 -42.79 -9.90
N GLU A 130 6.66 -43.77 -10.62
CA GLU A 130 7.41 -43.57 -11.86
C GLU A 130 6.50 -43.34 -13.09
N THR A 131 5.24 -43.77 -13.06
CA THR A 131 4.27 -43.55 -14.17
C THR A 131 3.49 -42.24 -14.05
N ILE A 132 3.59 -41.54 -12.90
CA ILE A 132 2.96 -40.23 -12.67
C ILE A 132 3.40 -39.15 -13.69
N PRO A 133 4.70 -38.89 -13.98
CA PRO A 133 5.06 -37.86 -14.95
C PRO A 133 4.66 -38.20 -16.40
N PRO A 134 4.78 -39.46 -16.88
CA PRO A 134 4.17 -39.89 -18.15
C PRO A 134 2.65 -39.67 -18.21
N LEU A 135 1.92 -40.08 -17.17
CA LEU A 135 0.47 -39.87 -17.04
C LEU A 135 0.11 -38.38 -17.16
N ALA A 136 0.79 -37.53 -16.38
CA ALA A 136 0.60 -36.09 -16.38
C ALA A 136 0.88 -35.47 -17.76
N SER A 137 1.97 -35.86 -18.42
CA SER A 137 2.32 -35.40 -19.77
C SER A 137 1.26 -35.80 -20.81
N CYS A 138 0.77 -37.05 -20.75
CA CYS A 138 -0.30 -37.53 -21.62
C CYS A 138 -1.61 -36.77 -21.40
N ILE A 139 -2.05 -36.58 -20.14
CA ILE A 139 -3.28 -35.81 -19.83
C ILE A 139 -3.13 -34.35 -20.28
N SER A 140 -2.04 -33.66 -19.93
CA SER A 140 -1.80 -32.27 -20.34
C SER A 140 -1.75 -32.11 -21.86
N THR A 141 -1.26 -33.11 -22.59
CA THR A 141 -1.29 -33.11 -24.07
C THR A 141 -2.70 -33.31 -24.62
N ILE A 142 -3.45 -34.31 -24.12
CA ILE A 142 -4.81 -34.64 -24.58
C ILE A 142 -5.81 -33.52 -24.25
N LEU A 143 -5.64 -32.87 -23.09
CA LEU A 143 -6.47 -31.73 -22.67
C LEU A 143 -5.92 -30.37 -23.12
N SER A 144 -4.77 -30.32 -23.81
CA SER A 144 -4.15 -29.06 -24.25
C SER A 144 -5.14 -28.13 -24.97
N PRO A 145 -5.94 -28.56 -25.97
CA PRO A 145 -6.91 -27.68 -26.64
C PRO A 145 -7.91 -27.03 -25.68
N GLN A 146 -8.36 -27.78 -24.67
CA GLN A 146 -9.30 -27.33 -23.64
C GLN A 146 -8.64 -26.36 -22.66
N ILE A 147 -7.43 -26.68 -22.19
CA ILE A 147 -6.66 -25.80 -21.30
C ILE A 147 -6.23 -24.51 -22.02
N THR A 148 -6.05 -24.56 -23.34
CA THR A 148 -5.76 -23.37 -24.15
C THR A 148 -6.97 -22.52 -24.51
N ALA A 149 -8.19 -23.04 -24.34
CA ALA A 149 -9.43 -22.37 -24.74
C ALA A 149 -9.82 -21.20 -23.82
N GLN A 150 -10.71 -20.34 -24.31
CA GLN A 150 -11.32 -19.28 -23.51
C GLN A 150 -12.39 -19.87 -22.58
N ILE A 151 -11.94 -20.34 -21.42
CA ILE A 151 -12.82 -20.95 -20.39
C ILE A 151 -13.69 -19.89 -19.68
N PHE A 152 -13.21 -18.66 -19.52
CA PHE A 152 -13.97 -17.59 -18.86
C PHE A 152 -15.10 -17.06 -19.78
N PRO A 153 -16.38 -17.08 -19.35
CA PRO A 153 -17.49 -16.53 -20.12
C PRO A 153 -17.31 -15.02 -20.37
N SER A 154 -17.40 -14.58 -21.64
CA SER A 154 -17.27 -13.17 -22.01
C SER A 154 -18.58 -12.40 -21.93
N ASP A 155 -19.67 -12.99 -22.41
CA ASP A 155 -20.88 -12.24 -22.77
C ASP A 155 -21.95 -12.24 -21.66
N ASN A 156 -21.91 -13.23 -20.76
CA ASN A 156 -22.82 -13.37 -19.62
C ASN A 156 -22.09 -14.00 -18.43
N LEU A 157 -21.80 -13.20 -17.40
CA LEU A 157 -21.29 -13.68 -16.10
C LEU A 157 -22.46 -14.10 -15.18
N ASN A 158 -23.34 -14.96 -15.67
CA ASN A 158 -24.34 -15.62 -14.83
C ASN A 158 -23.73 -16.87 -14.17
N GLU A 159 -24.36 -17.35 -13.09
CA GLU A 159 -23.81 -18.47 -12.31
C GLU A 159 -23.85 -19.80 -13.08
N GLU A 160 -24.81 -19.94 -13.99
CA GLU A 160 -25.02 -21.10 -14.87
C GLU A 160 -23.86 -21.27 -15.86
N ALA A 161 -23.48 -20.22 -16.63
CA ALA A 161 -22.35 -20.29 -17.55
C ALA A 161 -21.00 -20.47 -16.83
N LEU A 162 -20.87 -19.97 -15.60
CA LEU A 162 -19.71 -20.25 -14.76
C LEU A 162 -19.65 -21.74 -14.37
N ALA A 163 -20.76 -22.33 -13.92
CA ALA A 163 -20.84 -23.76 -13.60
C ALA A 163 -20.61 -24.66 -14.84
N ASP A 164 -21.17 -24.29 -16.00
CA ASP A 164 -20.94 -24.98 -17.27
C ASP A 164 -19.47 -24.92 -17.68
N SER A 165 -18.80 -23.77 -17.51
CA SER A 165 -17.37 -23.62 -17.86
C SER A 165 -16.44 -24.56 -17.10
N ILE A 166 -16.82 -24.94 -15.87
CA ILE A 166 -16.08 -25.92 -15.05
C ILE A 166 -16.61 -27.36 -15.20
N SER A 167 -17.56 -27.63 -16.09
CA SER A 167 -18.14 -28.96 -16.31
C SER A 167 -17.37 -29.77 -17.36
N THR A 168 -16.04 -29.84 -17.25
CA THR A 168 -15.16 -30.48 -18.25
C THR A 168 -14.03 -31.33 -17.63
N PRO A 169 -13.37 -32.25 -18.38
CA PRO A 169 -12.48 -33.27 -17.81
C PRO A 169 -11.37 -32.78 -16.88
N LEU A 170 -10.73 -31.63 -17.15
CA LEU A 170 -9.72 -31.07 -16.22
C LEU A 170 -10.29 -30.88 -14.81
N PHE A 171 -11.50 -30.35 -14.73
CA PHE A 171 -12.15 -29.99 -13.47
C PHE A 171 -12.68 -31.21 -12.71
N VAL A 172 -12.82 -32.39 -13.35
CA VAL A 172 -13.07 -33.66 -12.64
C VAL A 172 -11.92 -33.98 -11.69
N MET A 173 -10.67 -33.71 -12.10
CA MET A 173 -9.50 -33.88 -11.22
C MET A 173 -9.53 -32.88 -10.06
N PHE A 174 -9.84 -31.60 -10.34
CA PHE A 174 -9.91 -30.57 -9.30
C PHE A 174 -11.06 -30.81 -8.30
N ARG A 175 -12.22 -31.31 -8.76
CA ARG A 175 -13.36 -31.69 -7.90
C ARG A 175 -13.00 -32.82 -6.95
N ASN A 176 -12.32 -33.86 -7.42
CA ASN A 176 -11.84 -34.94 -6.55
C ASN A 176 -10.76 -34.44 -5.59
N GLN A 177 -9.83 -33.60 -6.05
CA GLN A 177 -8.85 -32.98 -5.16
C GLN A 177 -9.52 -32.16 -4.05
N PHE A 178 -10.59 -31.41 -4.38
CA PHE A 178 -11.39 -30.66 -3.43
C PHE A 178 -12.07 -31.58 -2.41
N GLN A 179 -12.75 -32.64 -2.86
CA GLN A 179 -13.42 -33.59 -1.97
C GLN A 179 -12.43 -34.30 -1.03
N LEU A 180 -11.28 -34.76 -1.54
CA LEU A 180 -10.24 -35.40 -0.73
C LEU A 180 -9.59 -34.42 0.27
N CYS A 181 -9.59 -33.11 -0.01
CA CYS A 181 -9.20 -32.09 0.98
C CYS A 181 -10.29 -31.87 2.04
N LYS A 182 -11.57 -31.87 1.65
CA LYS A 182 -12.75 -31.72 2.53
C LYS A 182 -12.88 -32.90 3.50
N GLU A 183 -12.54 -34.11 3.07
CA GLU A 183 -12.54 -35.35 3.86
C GLU A 183 -11.23 -35.56 4.68
N GLU A 184 -10.28 -34.62 4.64
CA GLU A 184 -8.93 -34.72 5.20
C GLU A 184 -8.12 -35.97 4.75
N ASP A 185 -8.48 -36.59 3.62
CA ASP A 185 -7.88 -37.83 3.13
C ASP A 185 -6.39 -37.64 2.76
N ASN A 186 -5.54 -38.62 3.07
CA ASN A 186 -4.12 -38.59 2.70
C ASN A 186 -3.88 -38.80 1.19
N ARG A 187 -4.79 -39.49 0.50
CA ARG A 187 -4.74 -39.77 -0.95
C ARG A 187 -4.70 -38.49 -1.80
N ARG A 188 -5.21 -37.36 -1.25
CA ARG A 188 -5.11 -36.02 -1.86
C ARG A 188 -3.69 -35.58 -2.25
N LYS A 189 -2.65 -36.13 -1.60
CA LYS A 189 -1.24 -35.81 -1.93
C LYS A 189 -0.80 -36.41 -3.26
N LEU A 190 -1.33 -37.58 -3.60
CA LEU A 190 -1.01 -38.31 -4.83
C LEU A 190 -1.65 -37.63 -6.04
N LEU A 191 -2.94 -37.29 -5.95
CA LEU A 191 -3.63 -36.51 -6.97
C LEU A 191 -3.07 -35.07 -7.10
N ALA A 192 -2.74 -34.39 -5.98
CA ALA A 192 -2.04 -33.10 -6.03
C ALA A 192 -0.70 -33.17 -6.77
N ARG A 193 0.02 -34.31 -6.67
CA ARG A 193 1.28 -34.51 -7.39
C ARG A 193 1.06 -34.69 -8.89
N VAL A 194 0.07 -35.49 -9.31
CA VAL A 194 -0.31 -35.58 -10.73
C VAL A 194 -0.63 -34.19 -11.29
N LEU A 195 -1.38 -33.37 -10.54
CA LEU A 195 -1.72 -32.00 -10.95
C LEU A 195 -0.49 -31.07 -11.04
N ALA A 196 0.48 -31.18 -10.13
CA ALA A 196 1.71 -30.39 -10.16
C ALA A 196 2.62 -30.79 -11.34
N GLU A 197 2.76 -32.09 -11.61
CA GLU A 197 3.48 -32.61 -12.78
C GLU A 197 2.79 -32.16 -14.07
N MET A 198 1.45 -32.16 -14.11
CA MET A 198 0.67 -31.61 -15.24
C MET A 198 0.93 -30.11 -15.43
N GLN A 199 1.05 -29.33 -14.35
CA GLN A 199 1.37 -27.90 -14.41
C GLN A 199 2.78 -27.62 -14.93
N SER A 200 3.74 -28.54 -14.74
CA SER A 200 5.08 -28.41 -15.33
C SER A 200 5.05 -28.44 -16.86
N VAL A 201 4.11 -29.21 -17.44
CA VAL A 201 3.88 -29.31 -18.89
C VAL A 201 2.95 -28.20 -19.40
N GLN A 202 1.96 -27.80 -18.60
CA GLN A 202 0.94 -26.82 -18.98
C GLN A 202 0.72 -25.79 -17.85
N PRO A 203 1.45 -24.66 -17.87
CA PRO A 203 1.46 -23.70 -16.77
C PRO A 203 0.10 -23.12 -16.36
N ARG A 204 -0.86 -23.02 -17.30
CA ARG A 204 -2.20 -22.46 -17.09
C ARG A 204 -3.02 -23.17 -16.01
N ILE A 205 -2.69 -24.42 -15.70
CA ILE A 205 -3.35 -25.22 -14.65
C ILE A 205 -3.35 -24.51 -13.28
N GLY A 206 -2.32 -23.71 -12.98
CA GLY A 206 -2.22 -22.99 -11.70
C GLY A 206 -3.36 -22.01 -11.45
N TYR A 207 -3.67 -21.13 -12.41
CA TYR A 207 -4.78 -20.18 -12.27
C TYR A 207 -6.15 -20.80 -12.57
N LEU A 208 -6.21 -21.83 -13.42
CA LEU A 208 -7.45 -22.57 -13.65
C LEU A 208 -7.92 -23.33 -12.40
N LEU A 209 -7.00 -23.76 -11.54
CA LEU A 209 -7.34 -24.29 -10.21
C LEU A 209 -7.93 -23.20 -9.30
N LEU A 210 -7.37 -21.99 -9.28
CA LEU A 210 -7.94 -20.86 -8.53
C LEU A 210 -9.35 -20.49 -9.04
N TYR A 211 -9.55 -20.50 -10.37
CA TYR A 211 -10.86 -20.30 -11.00
C TYR A 211 -11.88 -21.38 -10.60
N PHE A 212 -11.49 -22.65 -10.64
CA PHE A 212 -12.32 -23.74 -10.16
C PHE A 212 -12.70 -23.57 -8.70
N LEU A 213 -11.74 -23.28 -7.81
CA LEU A 213 -11.98 -23.15 -6.37
C LEU A 213 -12.97 -22.03 -6.05
N LYS A 214 -12.92 -20.92 -6.82
CA LYS A 214 -13.91 -19.85 -6.70
C LYS A 214 -15.30 -20.27 -7.17
N VAL A 215 -15.42 -20.84 -8.37
CA VAL A 215 -16.73 -21.19 -8.95
C VAL A 215 -17.37 -22.37 -8.22
N TRP A 216 -16.64 -23.48 -8.05
CA TRP A 216 -17.11 -24.66 -7.34
C TRP A 216 -17.44 -24.35 -5.88
N GLY A 217 -16.64 -23.51 -5.21
CA GLY A 217 -16.92 -23.11 -3.83
C GLY A 217 -18.27 -22.40 -3.68
N ARG A 218 -18.63 -21.49 -4.59
CA ARG A 218 -19.95 -20.83 -4.55
C ARG A 218 -21.11 -21.80 -4.78
N GLU A 219 -20.88 -22.87 -5.52
CA GLU A 219 -21.89 -23.90 -5.78
C GLU A 219 -22.01 -24.90 -4.62
N GLU A 220 -20.90 -25.20 -3.94
CA GLU A 220 -20.87 -25.99 -2.70
C GLU A 220 -21.62 -25.27 -1.56
N GLU A 221 -21.34 -23.97 -1.37
CA GLU A 221 -21.96 -23.11 -0.35
C GLU A 221 -23.49 -23.09 -0.48
N LYS A 222 -24.03 -23.02 -1.70
CA LYS A 222 -25.48 -23.12 -1.97
C LYS A 222 -26.06 -24.50 -1.68
N ARG A 223 -25.32 -25.57 -2.00
CA ARG A 223 -25.82 -26.95 -1.97
C ARG A 223 -25.91 -27.51 -0.55
N GLU A 224 -24.94 -27.16 0.29
CA GLU A 224 -24.83 -27.71 1.65
C GLU A 224 -25.11 -26.67 2.75
N GLY A 225 -25.03 -25.37 2.43
CA GLY A 225 -25.22 -24.31 3.42
C GLY A 225 -24.09 -24.19 4.44
N GLU A 226 -22.90 -24.73 4.13
CA GLU A 226 -21.71 -24.57 4.97
C GLU A 226 -21.30 -23.10 5.07
N PRO A 227 -20.85 -22.63 6.25
CA PRO A 227 -20.44 -21.25 6.41
C PRO A 227 -19.12 -21.00 5.65
N SER A 228 -19.09 -19.94 4.83
CA SER A 228 -18.01 -19.63 3.89
C SER A 228 -16.59 -19.64 4.45
N ASN A 229 -16.41 -19.40 5.75
CA ASN A 229 -15.08 -19.48 6.39
C ASN A 229 -14.50 -20.90 6.39
N VAL A 230 -15.31 -21.94 6.61
CA VAL A 230 -14.87 -23.35 6.58
C VAL A 230 -14.47 -23.72 5.16
N LEU A 231 -15.30 -23.33 4.19
CA LEU A 231 -15.08 -23.60 2.78
C LEU A 231 -13.81 -22.91 2.25
N ASN A 232 -13.54 -21.68 2.69
CA ASN A 232 -12.32 -20.96 2.35
C ASN A 232 -11.06 -21.64 2.90
N ASP A 233 -11.11 -22.26 4.08
CA ASP A 233 -10.00 -23.08 4.58
C ASP A 233 -9.78 -24.33 3.72
N VAL A 234 -10.84 -24.99 3.23
CA VAL A 234 -10.75 -26.14 2.30
C VAL A 234 -10.15 -25.73 0.95
N LYS A 235 -10.65 -24.65 0.31
CA LYS A 235 -10.07 -24.13 -0.95
C LYS A 235 -8.59 -23.78 -0.79
N ALA A 236 -8.27 -23.08 0.30
CA ALA A 236 -6.91 -22.70 0.60
C ALA A 236 -6.04 -23.94 0.88
N SER A 237 -6.58 -25.03 1.43
CA SER A 237 -5.91 -26.32 1.58
C SER A 237 -5.58 -26.96 0.22
N VAL A 238 -6.55 -27.02 -0.70
CA VAL A 238 -6.35 -27.56 -2.07
C VAL A 238 -5.19 -26.88 -2.79
N TYR A 239 -5.18 -25.54 -2.84
CA TYR A 239 -4.12 -24.81 -3.54
C TYR A 239 -2.77 -24.87 -2.80
N LYS A 240 -2.77 -24.98 -1.45
CA LYS A 240 -1.54 -25.21 -0.65
C LYS A 240 -0.92 -26.58 -0.96
N ASP A 241 -1.71 -27.65 -0.94
CA ASP A 241 -1.22 -29.01 -1.19
C ASP A 241 -0.70 -29.15 -2.64
N PHE A 242 -1.39 -28.56 -3.62
CA PHE A 242 -0.91 -28.43 -5.00
C PHE A 242 0.42 -27.66 -5.09
N CYS A 243 0.54 -26.49 -4.44
CA CYS A 243 1.79 -25.73 -4.44
C CYS A 243 2.93 -26.45 -3.72
N GLY A 244 2.63 -27.22 -2.66
CA GLY A 244 3.60 -28.03 -1.94
C GLY A 244 4.29 -29.10 -2.80
N GLN A 245 3.62 -29.62 -3.83
CA GLN A 245 4.21 -30.55 -4.80
C GLN A 245 5.04 -29.86 -5.90
N ARG A 246 4.98 -28.53 -6.03
CA ARG A 246 5.72 -27.74 -7.04
C ARG A 246 7.11 -27.28 -6.55
N GLU A 247 7.53 -27.70 -5.35
CA GLU A 247 8.73 -27.27 -4.61
C GLU A 247 8.92 -25.74 -4.43
N LYS A 248 7.90 -24.95 -4.78
CA LYS A 248 7.90 -23.49 -4.72
C LYS A 248 7.12 -22.99 -3.51
N LYS A 249 7.48 -21.80 -3.01
CA LYS A 249 6.73 -21.13 -1.96
C LYS A 249 5.35 -20.68 -2.48
N LEU A 250 4.35 -20.70 -1.61
CA LEU A 250 2.96 -20.36 -1.93
C LEU A 250 2.79 -18.92 -2.46
N ASP A 251 3.58 -17.97 -1.99
CA ASP A 251 3.61 -16.58 -2.47
C ASP A 251 4.12 -16.48 -3.92
N ALA A 252 5.24 -17.14 -4.21
CA ALA A 252 5.80 -17.21 -5.56
C ALA A 252 4.88 -17.96 -6.55
N CYS A 253 4.24 -19.05 -6.12
CA CYS A 253 3.22 -19.75 -6.91
C CYS A 253 2.04 -18.83 -7.24
N LEU A 254 1.45 -18.19 -6.23
CA LEU A 254 0.26 -17.36 -6.40
C LEU A 254 0.51 -16.16 -7.32
N VAL A 255 1.65 -15.47 -7.16
CA VAL A 255 2.02 -14.35 -8.05
C VAL A 255 2.32 -14.85 -9.47
N SER A 256 3.03 -15.97 -9.63
CA SER A 256 3.34 -16.54 -10.94
C SER A 256 2.09 -16.98 -11.70
N ASP A 257 1.15 -17.64 -11.02
CA ASP A 257 -0.07 -18.18 -11.63
C ASP A 257 -1.03 -17.04 -11.98
N LEU A 258 -1.19 -16.04 -11.11
CA LEU A 258 -2.02 -14.86 -11.39
C LEU A 258 -1.40 -13.94 -12.44
N LYS A 259 -0.06 -13.85 -12.55
CA LYS A 259 0.57 -13.12 -13.65
C LYS A 259 0.30 -13.80 -15.00
N LEU A 260 0.34 -15.13 -15.07
CA LEU A 260 -0.08 -15.85 -16.28
C LEU A 260 -1.58 -15.63 -16.56
N CYS A 261 -2.42 -15.59 -15.52
CA CYS A 261 -3.83 -15.23 -15.65
C CYS A 261 -4.03 -13.81 -16.21
N HIS A 262 -3.20 -12.83 -15.83
CA HIS A 262 -3.21 -11.49 -16.43
C HIS A 262 -2.88 -11.55 -17.93
N GLU A 263 -1.80 -12.24 -18.29
CA GLU A 263 -1.29 -12.35 -19.67
C GLU A 263 -2.30 -13.06 -20.59
N ASP A 264 -3.09 -14.00 -20.05
CA ASP A 264 -4.10 -14.76 -20.80
C ASP A 264 -5.54 -14.16 -20.75
N ASN A 265 -6.00 -13.62 -19.61
CA ASN A 265 -7.34 -13.02 -19.47
C ASN A 265 -7.47 -12.08 -18.23
N ILE A 266 -7.43 -10.77 -18.48
CA ILE A 266 -7.57 -9.71 -17.46
C ILE A 266 -8.91 -9.80 -16.69
N PHE A 267 -10.02 -10.13 -17.36
CA PHE A 267 -11.32 -10.23 -16.69
C PHE A 267 -11.39 -11.43 -15.73
N MET A 268 -10.73 -12.55 -16.07
CA MET A 268 -10.58 -13.67 -15.14
C MET A 268 -9.72 -13.23 -13.94
N LEU A 269 -8.58 -12.55 -14.14
CA LEU A 269 -7.76 -12.04 -13.04
C LEU A 269 -8.59 -11.20 -12.06
N CYS A 270 -9.26 -10.16 -12.56
CA CYS A 270 -10.03 -9.23 -11.72
C CYS A 270 -11.23 -9.92 -11.06
N TYR A 271 -11.78 -10.98 -11.67
CA TYR A 271 -12.74 -11.87 -11.02
C TYR A 271 -12.11 -12.69 -9.89
N LEU A 272 -10.86 -13.18 -9.99
CA LEU A 272 -10.22 -13.99 -8.93
C LEU A 272 -9.70 -13.18 -7.74
N VAL A 273 -9.28 -11.93 -7.96
CA VAL A 273 -8.59 -11.10 -6.95
C VAL A 273 -9.28 -11.03 -5.58
N PRO A 274 -10.60 -10.79 -5.45
CA PRO A 274 -11.23 -10.66 -4.14
C PRO A 274 -11.15 -11.93 -3.28
N ASP A 275 -11.44 -13.08 -3.89
CA ASP A 275 -11.45 -14.38 -3.22
C ASP A 275 -9.99 -14.79 -2.89
N VAL A 276 -9.02 -14.49 -3.76
CA VAL A 276 -7.58 -14.65 -3.47
C VAL A 276 -7.14 -13.89 -2.21
N TYR A 277 -7.52 -12.62 -2.10
CA TYR A 277 -7.21 -11.81 -0.91
C TYR A 277 -7.94 -12.28 0.35
N THR A 278 -9.08 -12.96 0.20
CA THR A 278 -9.91 -13.48 1.30
C THR A 278 -9.41 -14.83 1.82
N GLU A 279 -9.03 -15.74 0.92
CA GLU A 279 -8.61 -17.12 1.21
C GLU A 279 -7.12 -17.22 1.56
N PHE A 280 -6.27 -16.42 0.90
CA PHE A 280 -4.81 -16.47 1.07
C PHE A 280 -4.24 -15.29 1.87
N GLN A 281 -5.03 -14.70 2.79
CA GLN A 281 -4.67 -13.52 3.60
C GLN A 281 -3.24 -13.52 4.17
N ASN A 282 -2.75 -14.67 4.63
CA ASN A 282 -1.40 -14.84 5.19
C ASN A 282 -0.27 -14.52 4.19
N VAL A 283 -0.55 -14.67 2.89
CA VAL A 283 0.38 -14.49 1.76
C VAL A 283 0.02 -13.26 0.92
N ALA A 284 -1.27 -13.01 0.67
CA ALA A 284 -1.73 -11.91 -0.17
C ALA A 284 -1.59 -10.54 0.51
N LEU A 285 -2.01 -10.41 1.78
CA LEU A 285 -1.99 -9.11 2.48
C LEU A 285 -0.54 -8.63 2.67
N GLY A 286 -0.16 -7.57 1.97
CA GLY A 286 1.19 -6.98 2.06
C GLY A 286 2.21 -7.53 1.08
N ASN A 287 1.81 -8.41 0.15
CA ASN A 287 2.65 -8.77 -0.99
C ASN A 287 2.69 -7.61 -2.00
N VAL A 288 3.86 -7.02 -2.18
CA VAL A 288 4.09 -5.86 -3.06
C VAL A 288 3.81 -6.24 -4.52
N GLN A 289 4.31 -7.39 -4.99
CA GLN A 289 4.18 -7.84 -6.37
C GLN A 289 2.72 -8.18 -6.71
N LEU A 290 1.99 -8.82 -5.79
CA LEU A 290 0.56 -9.09 -5.97
C LEU A 290 -0.28 -7.80 -6.02
N LEU A 291 -0.01 -6.83 -5.14
CA LEU A 291 -0.77 -5.57 -5.16
C LEU A 291 -0.44 -4.74 -6.39
N HIS A 292 0.84 -4.71 -6.81
CA HIS A 292 1.27 -4.06 -8.05
C HIS A 292 0.51 -4.67 -9.24
N LEU A 293 0.55 -6.00 -9.39
CA LEU A 293 -0.17 -6.72 -10.46
C LEU A 293 -1.66 -6.36 -10.52
N VAL A 294 -2.34 -6.12 -9.39
CA VAL A 294 -3.74 -5.68 -9.41
C VAL A 294 -3.87 -4.23 -9.89
N VAL A 295 -3.07 -3.28 -9.36
CA VAL A 295 -3.20 -1.87 -9.76
C VAL A 295 -2.69 -1.58 -11.17
N SER A 296 -1.85 -2.46 -11.74
CA SER A 296 -1.44 -2.46 -13.16
C SER A 296 -2.53 -2.97 -14.12
N THR A 297 -3.58 -3.64 -13.63
CA THR A 297 -4.51 -4.41 -14.48
C THR A 297 -5.98 -4.03 -14.35
N VAL A 298 -6.40 -3.42 -13.24
CA VAL A 298 -7.80 -2.99 -13.06
C VAL A 298 -8.16 -1.76 -13.90
N ASP A 299 -9.33 -1.78 -14.53
CA ASP A 299 -9.96 -0.56 -15.05
C ASP A 299 -10.66 0.25 -13.94
N SER A 300 -11.24 1.41 -14.29
CA SER A 300 -11.93 2.28 -13.32
C SER A 300 -13.23 1.70 -12.75
N CYS A 301 -13.93 0.83 -13.47
CA CYS A 301 -15.12 0.13 -12.99
C CYS A 301 -14.71 -1.00 -12.03
N GLN A 302 -13.68 -1.76 -12.38
CA GLN A 302 -13.12 -2.82 -11.55
C GLN A 302 -12.52 -2.27 -10.25
N LEU A 303 -11.83 -1.11 -10.31
CA LEU A 303 -11.40 -0.38 -9.12
C LEU A 303 -12.59 0.06 -8.25
N GLN A 304 -13.67 0.56 -8.86
CA GLN A 304 -14.89 0.93 -8.13
C GLN A 304 -15.50 -0.28 -7.42
N ASP A 305 -15.56 -1.45 -8.06
CA ASP A 305 -16.09 -2.66 -7.45
C ASP A 305 -15.22 -3.19 -6.31
N LEU A 306 -13.89 -3.11 -6.43
CA LEU A 306 -12.97 -3.41 -5.32
C LEU A 306 -13.18 -2.44 -4.14
N VAL A 307 -13.28 -1.14 -4.41
CA VAL A 307 -13.57 -0.11 -3.39
C VAL A 307 -14.92 -0.38 -2.71
N CYS A 308 -15.96 -0.71 -3.46
CA CYS A 308 -17.27 -1.10 -2.93
C CYS A 308 -17.18 -2.32 -2.01
N GLN A 309 -16.46 -3.38 -2.40
CA GLN A 309 -16.29 -4.58 -1.58
C GLN A 309 -15.50 -4.32 -0.29
N ILE A 310 -14.50 -3.42 -0.34
CA ILE A 310 -13.74 -3.00 0.84
C ILE A 310 -14.63 -2.19 1.78
N MET A 311 -15.40 -1.22 1.27
CA MET A 311 -16.31 -0.40 2.08
C MET A 311 -17.47 -1.19 2.70
N GLN A 312 -17.88 -2.30 2.06
CA GLN A 312 -18.84 -3.26 2.63
C GLN A 312 -18.22 -4.19 3.70
N GLY A 313 -16.89 -4.19 3.85
CA GLY A 313 -16.17 -5.10 4.74
C GLY A 313 -16.00 -6.53 4.19
N HIS A 314 -16.38 -6.77 2.94
CA HIS A 314 -16.27 -8.07 2.27
C HIS A 314 -14.85 -8.37 1.80
N LEU A 315 -14.09 -7.34 1.42
CA LEU A 315 -12.71 -7.45 0.92
C LEU A 315 -11.74 -6.69 1.80
N LYS A 316 -10.54 -7.25 1.97
CA LYS A 316 -9.39 -6.57 2.57
C LYS A 316 -8.13 -6.87 1.76
N MET A 317 -7.48 -5.82 1.28
CA MET A 317 -6.22 -5.92 0.52
C MET A 317 -5.02 -5.38 1.32
N LEU A 318 -5.27 -4.47 2.26
CA LEU A 318 -4.25 -3.74 3.01
C LEU A 318 -4.25 -4.11 4.51
N LYS A 319 -3.06 -4.12 5.11
CA LYS A 319 -2.86 -4.28 6.56
C LYS A 319 -1.80 -3.32 7.09
N LYS A 320 -1.89 -3.02 8.39
CA LYS A 320 -1.03 -2.06 9.09
C LYS A 320 0.46 -2.42 9.00
N GLU A 321 0.77 -3.71 9.11
CA GLU A 321 2.12 -4.23 9.29
C GLU A 321 2.98 -4.08 8.03
N SER A 322 2.35 -4.08 6.85
CA SER A 322 3.01 -3.94 5.55
C SER A 322 2.80 -2.57 4.89
N PHE A 323 1.98 -1.69 5.49
CA PHE A 323 1.58 -0.42 4.88
C PHE A 323 2.79 0.43 4.44
N THR A 324 3.79 0.59 5.31
CA THR A 324 5.02 1.35 5.00
C THR A 324 5.81 0.74 3.84
N THR A 325 5.83 -0.58 3.71
CA THR A 325 6.52 -1.28 2.62
C THR A 325 5.81 -1.05 1.30
N LEU A 326 4.50 -1.27 1.26
CA LEU A 326 3.64 -1.02 0.08
C LEU A 326 3.76 0.44 -0.37
N LEU A 327 3.58 1.40 0.56
CA LEU A 327 3.66 2.83 0.29
C LEU A 327 5.06 3.31 -0.13
N THR A 328 6.13 2.60 0.25
CA THR A 328 7.48 2.94 -0.23
C THR A 328 7.72 2.37 -1.63
N ALA A 329 7.23 1.17 -1.92
CA ALA A 329 7.33 0.57 -3.25
C ALA A 329 6.48 1.32 -4.29
N SER A 330 5.27 1.75 -3.90
CA SER A 330 4.34 2.43 -4.80
C SER A 330 4.82 3.79 -5.30
N LEU A 331 5.85 4.38 -4.69
CA LEU A 331 6.49 5.61 -5.18
C LEU A 331 7.19 5.43 -6.54
N ASN A 332 7.46 4.18 -6.93
CA ASN A 332 8.07 3.82 -8.22
C ASN A 332 7.05 3.23 -9.22
N TRP A 333 5.76 3.19 -8.86
CA TRP A 333 4.67 2.72 -9.74
C TRP A 333 4.20 3.85 -10.67
N GLU A 334 3.55 3.48 -11.78
CA GLU A 334 3.03 4.44 -12.74
C GLU A 334 1.91 5.32 -12.16
N THR A 335 1.66 6.48 -12.78
CA THR A 335 0.69 7.47 -12.29
C THR A 335 -0.70 6.87 -11.99
N PHE A 336 -1.23 6.03 -12.88
CA PHE A 336 -2.54 5.39 -12.68
C PHE A 336 -2.50 4.33 -11.58
N GLU A 337 -1.46 3.49 -11.56
CA GLU A 337 -1.23 2.48 -10.51
C GLU A 337 -1.19 3.11 -9.11
N GLN A 338 -0.51 4.26 -8.98
CA GLN A 338 -0.51 5.06 -7.76
C GLN A 338 -1.91 5.58 -7.40
N TYR A 339 -2.66 6.14 -8.34
CA TYR A 339 -4.03 6.61 -8.06
C TYR A 339 -4.96 5.46 -7.64
N CYS A 340 -4.88 4.29 -8.27
CA CYS A 340 -5.59 3.07 -7.85
C CYS A 340 -5.23 2.69 -6.42
N PHE A 341 -3.93 2.61 -6.10
CA PHE A 341 -3.46 2.31 -4.75
C PHE A 341 -3.96 3.31 -3.71
N TRP A 342 -4.00 4.61 -4.02
CA TRP A 342 -4.56 5.62 -3.12
C TRP A 342 -6.07 5.49 -2.92
N GLN A 343 -6.86 5.12 -3.95
CA GLN A 343 -8.28 4.81 -3.75
C GLN A 343 -8.46 3.60 -2.82
N LEU A 344 -7.62 2.57 -2.95
CA LEU A 344 -7.64 1.41 -2.05
C LEU A 344 -7.24 1.81 -0.61
N ILE A 345 -6.30 2.74 -0.42
CA ILE A 345 -5.96 3.31 0.91
C ILE A 345 -7.18 4.02 1.53
N PHE A 346 -7.87 4.87 0.76
CA PHE A 346 -9.05 5.60 1.24
C PHE A 346 -10.21 4.66 1.58
N ALA A 347 -10.45 3.62 0.77
CA ALA A 347 -11.50 2.62 1.03
C ALA A 347 -11.29 1.84 2.33
N HIS A 348 -10.04 1.64 2.77
CA HIS A 348 -9.68 0.97 4.03
C HIS A 348 -9.66 1.90 5.25
N ASP A 349 -9.96 3.20 5.11
CA ASP A 349 -9.95 4.22 6.18
C ASP A 349 -8.63 4.24 6.99
N PHE A 350 -7.47 4.25 6.31
CA PHE A 350 -6.19 4.44 6.99
C PHE A 350 -6.02 5.90 7.46
N PRO A 351 -5.88 6.15 8.77
CA PRO A 351 -5.70 7.51 9.27
C PRO A 351 -4.32 8.05 8.92
N ILE A 352 -4.21 9.37 8.84
CA ILE A 352 -3.06 10.08 8.29
C ILE A 352 -1.71 9.73 8.95
N ASP A 353 -1.71 9.35 10.24
CA ASP A 353 -0.51 8.95 11.00
C ASP A 353 0.35 7.87 10.30
N TYR A 354 -0.23 7.07 9.41
CA TYR A 354 0.44 6.00 8.68
C TYR A 354 1.26 6.51 7.48
N VAL A 355 0.86 7.64 6.88
CA VAL A 355 1.57 8.27 5.74
C VAL A 355 2.60 9.32 6.18
N LEU A 356 2.42 9.92 7.37
CA LEU A 356 3.33 10.95 7.90
C LEU A 356 4.83 10.55 7.95
N PRO A 357 5.23 9.30 8.27
CA PRO A 357 6.65 8.92 8.31
C PRO A 357 7.36 8.92 6.94
N VAL A 358 6.58 8.92 5.84
CA VAL A 358 7.10 9.00 4.46
C VAL A 358 7.14 10.46 3.99
N LEU A 359 6.27 11.32 4.52
CA LEU A 359 6.08 12.70 4.06
C LEU A 359 7.36 13.58 3.96
N PRO A 360 8.35 13.49 4.88
CA PRO A 360 9.62 14.24 4.74
C PRO A 360 10.49 13.83 3.54
N LYS A 361 10.24 12.66 2.93
CA LYS A 361 11.02 12.10 1.82
C LYS A 361 10.45 12.43 0.43
N LEU A 362 9.16 12.73 0.35
CA LEU A 362 8.43 12.89 -0.92
C LEU A 362 8.85 14.17 -1.66
N GLN A 363 9.65 14.03 -2.72
CA GLN A 363 10.04 15.12 -3.61
C GLN A 363 8.83 15.63 -4.42
N PHE A 364 8.66 16.96 -4.51
CA PHE A 364 7.45 17.61 -5.04
C PHE A 364 7.04 17.17 -6.46
N ARG A 365 8.01 17.09 -7.40
CA ARG A 365 7.73 16.76 -8.80
C ARG A 365 7.67 15.26 -9.11
N ASN A 366 8.31 14.43 -8.28
CA ASN A 366 8.54 13.01 -8.58
C ASN A 366 7.57 12.07 -7.86
N HIS A 367 6.67 12.63 -7.03
CA HIS A 367 5.65 11.89 -6.26
C HIS A 367 4.35 12.69 -6.21
N ALA A 368 3.93 13.24 -7.37
CA ALA A 368 2.83 14.20 -7.45
C ALA A 368 1.49 13.59 -7.03
N GLU A 369 1.30 12.31 -7.35
CA GLU A 369 0.16 11.46 -7.01
C GLU A 369 0.07 11.28 -5.49
N ALA A 370 1.16 10.81 -4.87
CA ALA A 370 1.25 10.64 -3.42
C ALA A 370 1.08 11.95 -2.65
N LEU A 371 1.68 13.05 -3.12
CA LEU A 371 1.50 14.35 -2.49
C LEU A 371 0.09 14.91 -2.69
N THR A 372 -0.56 14.70 -3.83
CA THR A 372 -1.95 15.10 -4.05
C THR A 372 -2.89 14.35 -3.11
N SER A 373 -2.72 13.03 -2.99
CA SER A 373 -3.50 12.20 -2.06
C SER A 373 -3.31 12.62 -0.60
N ILE A 374 -2.07 12.82 -0.15
CA ILE A 374 -1.80 13.25 1.24
C ILE A 374 -2.30 14.68 1.50
N LEU A 375 -2.28 15.58 0.51
CA LEU A 375 -2.86 16.92 0.64
C LEU A 375 -4.39 16.86 0.85
N LEU A 376 -5.07 15.93 0.18
CA LEU A 376 -6.50 15.67 0.37
C LEU A 376 -6.83 15.02 1.72
N MET A 377 -5.91 14.24 2.31
CA MET A 377 -6.02 13.79 3.70
C MET A 377 -5.83 14.95 4.69
N LEU A 378 -4.77 15.75 4.52
CA LEU A 378 -4.45 16.93 5.35
C LEU A 378 -5.59 17.96 5.39
N LYS A 379 -6.33 18.10 4.28
CA LYS A 379 -7.52 18.96 4.18
C LYS A 379 -8.67 18.52 5.09
N GLN A 380 -8.81 17.22 5.36
CA GLN A 380 -9.85 16.69 6.25
C GLN A 380 -9.45 16.81 7.73
N GLU A 381 -8.16 16.93 8.00
CA GLU A 381 -7.57 16.95 9.33
C GLU A 381 -7.54 18.33 9.98
N LYS A 382 -7.53 18.32 11.32
CA LYS A 382 -7.35 19.53 12.14
C LYS A 382 -5.86 19.67 12.48
N PRO A 383 -5.23 20.85 12.38
CA PRO A 383 -3.80 20.99 12.65
C PRO A 383 -3.46 20.49 14.05
N THR A 384 -2.45 19.62 14.15
CA THR A 384 -1.88 19.11 15.39
C THR A 384 -0.39 19.37 15.44
N LEU A 385 0.19 19.27 16.64
CA LEU A 385 1.62 19.50 16.84
C LEU A 385 2.47 18.47 16.08
N ASP A 386 1.98 17.24 15.91
CA ASP A 386 2.70 16.15 15.23
C ASP A 386 2.51 16.16 13.71
N LEU A 387 1.33 16.54 13.21
CA LEU A 387 1.13 16.88 11.80
C LEU A 387 2.10 18.00 11.37
N LEU A 388 2.15 19.11 12.11
CA LEU A 388 3.02 20.23 11.82
C LEU A 388 4.51 19.89 11.94
N ARG A 389 4.91 19.00 12.87
CA ARG A 389 6.28 18.48 12.94
C ARG A 389 6.70 17.77 11.66
N GLN A 390 5.86 16.88 11.14
CA GLN A 390 6.19 16.08 9.94
C GLN A 390 6.07 16.91 8.65
N LEU A 391 5.07 17.79 8.56
CA LEU A 391 4.89 18.74 7.46
C LEU A 391 6.10 19.67 7.30
N LEU A 392 6.51 20.32 8.40
CA LEU A 392 7.63 21.28 8.40
C LEU A 392 9.01 20.59 8.37
N ALA A 393 9.08 19.26 8.55
CA ALA A 393 10.32 18.49 8.40
C ALA A 393 10.70 18.24 6.94
N ARG A 394 9.80 18.53 5.99
CA ARG A 394 10.12 18.67 4.56
C ARG A 394 11.16 19.79 4.35
N GLN A 395 11.94 19.69 3.29
CA GLN A 395 12.81 20.79 2.85
C GLN A 395 11.95 21.86 2.18
N SER A 396 12.20 23.14 2.50
CA SER A 396 11.65 24.28 1.74
C SER A 396 12.40 24.38 0.42
N VAL A 397 11.71 24.07 -0.69
CA VAL A 397 12.26 24.12 -2.06
C VAL A 397 11.42 25.08 -2.88
N ASP A 398 12.05 25.90 -3.71
CA ASP A 398 11.34 26.89 -4.53
C ASP A 398 10.37 26.21 -5.50
N GLY A 399 9.09 26.57 -5.40
CA GLY A 399 7.99 25.97 -6.16
C GLY A 399 7.36 24.72 -5.53
N ASP A 400 7.83 24.21 -4.39
CA ASP A 400 7.08 23.22 -3.60
C ASP A 400 5.93 23.90 -2.85
N MET A 401 4.76 23.91 -3.48
CA MET A 401 3.55 24.53 -2.93
C MET A 401 2.83 23.67 -1.88
N PHE A 402 3.27 22.44 -1.61
CA PHE A 402 2.53 21.48 -0.76
C PHE A 402 2.36 21.98 0.68
N VAL A 403 3.44 22.47 1.29
CA VAL A 403 3.42 22.99 2.67
C VAL A 403 2.61 24.29 2.74
N VAL A 404 2.83 25.20 1.79
CA VAL A 404 2.12 26.48 1.69
C VAL A 404 0.60 26.28 1.54
N ALA A 405 0.18 25.38 0.64
CA ALA A 405 -1.24 25.06 0.42
C ALA A 405 -1.89 24.47 1.67
N THR A 406 -1.21 23.54 2.35
CA THR A 406 -1.68 22.95 3.61
C THR A 406 -1.84 24.00 4.70
N LEU A 407 -0.81 24.82 4.92
CA LEU A 407 -0.83 25.86 5.96
C LEU A 407 -1.89 26.94 5.66
N ARG A 408 -2.00 27.43 4.42
CA ARG A 408 -3.02 28.42 4.03
C ARG A 408 -4.44 27.89 4.23
N TYR A 409 -4.70 26.62 3.85
CA TYR A 409 -6.00 25.99 4.11
C TYR A 409 -6.34 25.95 5.61
N TRP A 410 -5.37 25.61 6.46
CA TRP A 410 -5.54 25.65 7.91
C TRP A 410 -5.60 27.07 8.49
N CYS A 411 -5.01 28.10 7.86
CA CYS A 411 -5.23 29.50 8.25
C CYS A 411 -6.72 29.86 8.11
N CYS A 412 -7.33 29.58 6.95
CA CYS A 412 -8.72 29.94 6.66
C CYS A 412 -9.78 29.23 7.54
N HIS A 413 -9.41 28.15 8.26
CA HIS A 413 -10.35 27.32 9.02
C HIS A 413 -9.99 27.09 10.50
N TYR A 414 -8.72 27.27 10.87
CA TYR A 414 -8.18 26.92 12.20
C TYR A 414 -7.14 27.93 12.71
N GLU A 415 -7.23 29.19 12.28
CA GLU A 415 -6.22 30.25 12.47
C GLU A 415 -5.59 30.30 13.88
N GLU A 416 -6.40 30.53 14.93
CA GLU A 416 -5.92 30.66 16.32
C GLU A 416 -5.08 29.46 16.76
N LYS A 417 -5.58 28.24 16.46
CA LYS A 417 -4.94 26.97 16.83
C LYS A 417 -3.67 26.74 16.02
N LEU A 418 -3.66 27.10 14.73
CA LEU A 418 -2.47 27.02 13.89
C LEU A 418 -1.39 27.99 14.40
N GLY A 419 -1.77 29.23 14.75
CA GLY A 419 -0.89 30.24 15.32
C GLY A 419 -0.26 29.79 16.63
N GLU A 420 -1.05 29.26 17.58
CA GLU A 420 -0.55 28.68 18.83
C GLU A 420 0.48 27.56 18.57
N LEU A 421 0.15 26.60 17.71
CA LEU A 421 1.00 25.45 17.42
C LEU A 421 2.31 25.83 16.72
N LEU A 422 2.27 26.73 15.74
CA LEU A 422 3.46 27.23 15.05
C LEU A 422 4.35 28.06 15.98
N ALA A 423 3.76 28.95 16.78
CA ALA A 423 4.48 29.74 17.79
C ALA A 423 5.19 28.85 18.82
N ASN A 424 4.50 27.79 19.28
CA ASN A 424 5.04 26.80 20.21
C ASN A 424 6.21 26.02 19.57
N LEU A 425 6.07 25.57 18.31
CA LEU A 425 7.15 24.91 17.57
C LEU A 425 8.38 25.82 17.41
N LEU A 426 8.19 27.07 16.96
CA LEU A 426 9.28 28.03 16.76
C LEU A 426 9.99 28.36 18.08
N SER A 427 9.23 28.66 19.14
CA SER A 427 9.76 28.90 20.49
C SER A 427 10.54 27.71 21.05
N THR A 428 10.13 26.48 20.71
CA THR A 428 10.82 25.23 21.08
C THR A 428 12.13 25.02 20.31
N ARG A 429 12.34 25.66 19.15
CA ARG A 429 13.62 25.64 18.40
C ARG A 429 14.59 26.74 18.82
N TYR A 430 14.07 27.88 19.26
CA TYR A 430 14.86 29.03 19.72
C TYR A 430 14.59 29.32 21.20
N PRO A 431 14.97 28.46 22.16
CA PRO A 431 14.62 28.66 23.56
C PRO A 431 15.24 29.93 24.16
N ALA A 432 14.43 30.75 24.82
CA ALA A 432 14.82 32.03 25.44
C ALA A 432 15.90 31.94 26.55
N THR A 433 16.33 30.74 26.93
CA THR A 433 17.49 30.52 27.80
C THR A 433 18.53 29.66 27.09
N SER A 434 19.77 30.12 27.08
CA SER A 434 20.86 29.45 26.36
C SER A 434 21.09 28.02 26.89
N PRO A 435 21.06 26.98 26.02
CA PRO A 435 21.33 25.62 26.45
C PRO A 435 22.78 25.47 26.91
N ASN A 436 22.95 25.22 28.21
CA ASN A 436 24.24 25.17 28.89
C ASN A 436 25.25 24.25 28.17
N LYS A 437 26.46 24.77 27.88
CA LYS A 437 27.53 24.15 27.07
C LYS A 437 27.68 22.62 27.19
N ARG A 438 27.00 21.87 26.31
CA ARG A 438 27.25 20.49 25.82
C ARG A 438 26.26 20.26 24.67
N LYS A 439 26.61 19.68 23.52
CA LYS A 439 27.87 19.08 23.02
C LYS A 439 27.88 19.26 21.48
N ARG A 440 29.04 19.44 20.84
CA ARG A 440 29.11 19.49 19.37
C ARG A 440 28.69 18.15 18.75
N SER A 441 27.65 18.19 17.93
CA SER A 441 27.49 17.38 16.71
C SER A 441 27.25 18.41 15.59
N GLY A 442 28.11 18.57 14.59
CA GLY A 442 28.91 17.54 13.94
C GLY A 442 28.11 17.05 12.76
N ALA A 443 28.06 17.87 11.71
CA ALA A 443 27.16 17.68 10.58
C ALA A 443 27.46 16.37 9.86
N LYS A 444 26.49 15.45 9.86
CA LYS A 444 26.37 14.37 8.89
C LYS A 444 24.97 14.43 8.29
N GLN A 445 24.93 14.78 7.01
CA GLN A 445 23.75 15.14 6.23
C GLN A 445 22.96 13.89 5.79
N ASN A 446 22.56 13.00 6.71
CA ASN A 446 21.69 11.87 6.37
C ASN A 446 20.91 11.21 7.53
N GLN A 447 20.01 11.95 8.21
CA GLN A 447 18.98 11.38 9.10
C GLN A 447 17.64 12.14 8.97
N GLN A 448 16.79 11.69 8.04
CA GLN A 448 15.51 12.32 7.66
C GLN A 448 14.32 11.92 8.56
N SER A 449 14.54 11.77 9.87
CA SER A 449 13.48 11.38 10.84
C SER A 449 13.58 12.16 12.16
N GLY A 450 14.18 13.36 12.11
CA GLY A 450 14.26 14.27 13.24
C GLY A 450 13.12 15.30 13.25
N PRO A 451 12.88 15.98 14.39
CA PRO A 451 12.03 17.17 14.42
C PRO A 451 12.58 18.28 13.50
N PRO A 452 11.71 19.11 12.89
CA PRO A 452 12.12 20.14 11.93
C PRO A 452 13.06 21.16 12.58
N THR A 453 14.10 21.62 11.87
CA THR A 453 15.03 22.62 12.41
C THR A 453 14.37 23.99 12.56
N GLY A 454 14.96 24.87 13.37
CA GLY A 454 14.50 26.26 13.47
C GLY A 454 14.58 27.01 12.15
N GLU A 455 15.51 26.64 11.26
CA GLU A 455 15.67 27.22 9.93
C GLU A 455 14.56 26.74 8.98
N GLN A 456 14.19 25.45 9.01
CA GLN A 456 13.05 24.92 8.24
C GLN A 456 11.73 25.58 8.65
N VAL A 457 11.50 25.76 9.96
CA VAL A 457 10.28 26.43 10.44
C VAL A 457 10.21 27.89 9.95
N LEU A 458 11.32 28.64 10.01
CA LEU A 458 11.36 30.00 9.47
C LEU A 458 11.20 30.04 7.94
N GLY A 459 11.81 29.11 7.21
CA GLY A 459 11.68 29.01 5.75
C GLY A 459 10.23 28.76 5.30
N HIS A 460 9.54 27.80 5.91
CA HIS A 460 8.13 27.52 5.60
C HIS A 460 7.19 28.66 6.04
N LEU A 461 7.52 29.40 7.11
CA LEU A 461 6.79 30.62 7.51
C LEU A 461 7.00 31.77 6.52
N ASP A 462 8.23 32.01 6.06
CA ASP A 462 8.48 33.07 5.06
C ASP A 462 7.86 32.72 3.70
N GLN A 463 7.91 31.45 3.26
CA GLN A 463 7.19 30.99 2.08
C GLN A 463 5.67 31.18 2.23
N LEU A 464 5.09 30.86 3.40
CA LEU A 464 3.67 31.15 3.66
C LEU A 464 3.37 32.65 3.57
N ARG A 465 4.19 33.51 4.20
CA ARG A 465 4.07 34.99 4.13
C ARG A 465 4.10 35.48 2.68
N GLN A 466 5.07 35.03 1.88
CA GLN A 466 5.23 35.44 0.47
C GLN A 466 4.01 35.08 -0.40
N HIS A 467 3.20 34.09 0.01
CA HIS A 467 1.99 33.67 -0.69
C HIS A 467 0.67 34.19 -0.09
N CYS A 468 0.69 34.86 1.06
CA CYS A 468 -0.46 35.62 1.57
C CYS A 468 -0.62 36.92 0.75
N VAL A 469 -1.84 37.20 0.27
CA VAL A 469 -2.13 38.31 -0.66
C VAL A 469 -2.91 39.44 0.02
N SER A 470 -3.64 39.14 1.10
CA SER A 470 -4.38 40.15 1.88
C SER A 470 -3.84 40.32 3.31
N SER A 471 -4.16 41.45 3.94
CA SER A 471 -3.87 41.69 5.36
C SER A 471 -4.65 40.74 6.29
N GLU A 472 -5.79 40.21 5.81
CA GLU A 472 -6.60 39.21 6.52
C GLU A 472 -5.88 37.85 6.54
N GLU A 473 -5.21 37.46 5.45
CA GLU A 473 -4.37 36.25 5.41
C GLU A 473 -3.08 36.37 6.24
N LEU A 474 -2.75 37.56 6.74
CA LEU A 474 -1.60 37.81 7.61
C LEU A 474 -1.96 37.88 9.10
N GLN A 475 -3.23 37.73 9.51
CA GLN A 475 -3.65 37.83 10.92
C GLN A 475 -2.94 36.80 11.82
N LEU A 476 -2.65 35.59 11.30
CA LEU A 476 -1.81 34.57 11.92
C LEU A 476 -0.51 35.13 12.52
N TYR A 477 0.17 36.03 11.80
CA TYR A 477 1.44 36.64 12.22
C TYR A 477 1.27 37.69 13.31
N HIS A 478 0.11 38.35 13.37
CA HIS A 478 -0.20 39.38 14.36
C HIS A 478 -0.63 38.78 15.72
N SER A 479 -0.94 37.47 15.78
CA SER A 479 -1.24 36.78 17.04
C SER A 479 -0.09 36.91 18.05
N GLU A 480 -0.39 37.23 19.31
CA GLU A 480 0.64 37.48 20.33
C GLU A 480 1.64 36.31 20.48
N GLY A 481 1.16 35.08 20.30
CA GLY A 481 1.98 33.87 20.32
C GLY A 481 3.05 33.91 19.24
N MET A 482 2.64 34.18 17.99
CA MET A 482 3.56 34.25 16.85
C MET A 482 4.52 35.43 16.97
N GLN A 483 4.02 36.61 17.34
CA GLN A 483 4.83 37.81 17.60
C GLN A 483 5.98 37.53 18.57
N ARG A 484 5.65 37.00 19.76
CA ARG A 484 6.65 36.63 20.79
C ARG A 484 7.61 35.54 20.30
N ALA A 485 7.13 34.56 19.54
CA ALA A 485 7.97 33.49 18.99
C ALA A 485 8.93 33.97 17.90
N LEU A 486 8.51 34.91 17.04
CA LEU A 486 9.33 35.52 16.00
C LEU A 486 10.42 36.42 16.60
N GLN A 487 10.10 37.28 17.56
CA GLN A 487 11.08 38.09 18.31
C GLN A 487 12.11 37.20 19.02
N GLN A 488 11.66 36.14 19.69
CA GLN A 488 12.52 35.16 20.35
C GLN A 488 13.43 34.42 19.36
N ALA A 489 12.92 34.07 18.17
CA ALA A 489 13.73 33.49 17.09
C ALA A 489 14.75 34.49 16.51
N GLN A 490 14.35 35.74 16.27
CA GLN A 490 15.20 36.81 15.74
C GLN A 490 16.40 37.07 16.67
N ALA A 491 16.15 37.21 17.98
CA ALA A 491 17.17 37.43 19.00
C ALA A 491 18.14 36.25 19.16
N ALA A 492 17.69 35.02 18.86
CA ALA A 492 18.52 33.81 18.87
C ALA A 492 19.20 33.51 17.51
N SER A 493 18.89 34.27 16.46
CA SER A 493 19.34 34.01 15.08
C SER A 493 20.68 34.66 14.73
N SER A 494 21.43 33.99 13.85
CA SER A 494 22.66 34.52 13.25
C SER A 494 22.36 35.67 12.29
N ASP A 495 23.38 36.49 11.98
CA ASP A 495 23.23 37.63 11.06
C ASP A 495 22.88 37.19 9.63
N SER A 496 23.32 36.00 9.21
CA SER A 496 22.90 35.41 7.94
C SER A 496 21.41 35.08 7.92
N LEU A 497 20.90 34.48 9.00
CA LEU A 497 19.50 34.05 9.08
C LEU A 497 18.54 35.25 9.25
N ARG A 498 18.95 36.27 10.03
CA ARG A 498 18.27 37.57 10.10
C ARG A 498 18.26 38.32 8.76
N LYS A 499 19.30 38.17 7.93
CA LYS A 499 19.30 38.71 6.56
C LYS A 499 18.41 37.90 5.60
N SER A 500 18.36 36.58 5.74
CA SER A 500 17.54 35.71 4.87
C SER A 500 16.03 35.85 5.11
N TYR A 501 15.60 36.07 6.36
CA TYR A 501 14.18 36.18 6.72
C TYR A 501 13.83 37.57 7.28
N GLY A 502 14.50 38.63 6.81
CA GLY A 502 14.33 40.00 7.30
C GLY A 502 12.88 40.48 7.26
N ASP A 503 12.20 40.30 6.12
CA ASP A 503 10.79 40.65 5.95
C ASP A 503 9.85 39.92 6.93
N LEU A 504 10.12 38.64 7.24
CA LEU A 504 9.32 37.86 8.19
C LEU A 504 9.51 38.37 9.61
N PHE A 505 10.72 38.76 9.98
CA PHE A 505 11.00 39.36 11.28
C PHE A 505 10.42 40.77 11.41
N ALA A 506 10.40 41.57 10.33
CA ALA A 506 9.80 42.91 10.33
C ALA A 506 8.30 42.88 10.73
N LEU A 507 7.56 41.82 10.39
CA LEU A 507 6.16 41.64 10.85
C LEU A 507 6.02 41.56 12.38
N ALA A 508 7.10 41.30 13.12
CA ALA A 508 7.12 41.27 14.58
C ALA A 508 7.72 42.54 15.23
N GLU A 509 8.14 43.53 14.41
CA GLU A 509 8.69 44.82 14.85
C GLU A 509 7.61 45.93 14.83
N VAL A 510 6.72 45.92 13.83
CA VAL A 510 5.65 46.94 13.65
C VAL A 510 4.69 47.04 14.85
N ASN A 511 4.61 46.00 15.67
CA ASN A 511 3.69 45.94 16.81
C ASN A 511 4.20 46.72 18.05
N GLU A 512 5.52 46.97 18.18
CA GLU A 512 6.05 47.81 19.28
C GLU A 512 5.69 49.30 19.10
N GLU A 513 5.61 49.83 17.87
CA GLU A 513 5.26 51.24 17.64
C GLU A 513 3.82 51.61 18.04
N ASN A 514 2.95 50.60 18.27
CA ASN A 514 1.58 50.82 18.73
C ASN A 514 1.40 50.67 20.25
N GLU A 515 2.40 50.24 21.02
CA GLU A 515 2.30 50.20 22.48
C GLU A 515 2.66 51.58 23.08
N PRO A 516 1.77 52.22 23.86
CA PRO A 516 2.06 53.53 24.44
C PRO A 516 3.20 53.44 25.46
N PRO A 517 4.20 54.35 25.43
CA PRO A 517 5.41 54.20 26.21
C PRO A 517 5.13 54.16 27.73
N PRO A 518 5.82 53.30 28.49
CA PRO A 518 5.56 53.12 29.91
C PRO A 518 5.78 54.44 30.67
N PRO A 519 4.89 54.80 31.62
CA PRO A 519 4.90 56.11 32.26
C PRO A 519 6.20 56.33 33.04
N SER A 520 6.95 57.36 32.64
CA SER A 520 8.26 57.67 33.20
C SER A 520 8.17 58.03 34.69
N SER A 521 8.83 57.23 35.53
CA SER A 521 8.71 57.28 37.00
C SER A 521 9.55 58.40 37.65
N SER A 522 9.55 59.60 37.06
CA SER A 522 10.29 60.77 37.55
C SER A 522 9.53 61.55 38.64
N ALA A 523 9.32 60.93 39.81
CA ALA A 523 8.64 61.55 40.95
C ALA A 523 9.47 61.46 42.25
N ARG A 524 10.58 62.21 42.33
CA ARG A 524 11.30 62.42 43.60
C ARG A 524 10.39 63.13 44.61
N LYS A 525 10.16 62.54 45.79
CA LYS A 525 9.72 63.27 46.98
C LYS A 525 10.65 62.98 48.15
N HIS A 526 11.25 64.03 48.69
CA HIS A 526 11.95 63.99 49.97
C HIS A 526 10.93 64.00 51.12
N THR A 527 11.17 63.17 52.13
CA THR A 527 10.82 63.47 53.53
C THR A 527 12.03 63.17 54.40
N THR A 528 12.11 63.83 55.55
CA THR A 528 13.35 64.00 56.32
C THR A 528 13.56 62.94 57.41
N ALA A 529 14.82 62.74 57.77
CA ALA A 529 15.22 61.81 58.82
C ALA A 529 14.85 62.28 60.24
N SER A 530 14.72 61.31 61.15
CA SER A 530 14.96 61.48 62.58
C SER A 530 15.80 60.30 63.09
N SER A 531 16.55 60.49 64.18
CA SER A 531 17.65 59.61 64.60
C SER A 531 17.36 58.86 65.90
N GLY A 532 17.86 57.62 66.01
CA GLY A 532 17.73 56.80 67.23
C GLY A 532 18.71 55.62 67.25
N ALA A 533 19.78 55.71 68.04
CA ALA A 533 20.92 54.80 68.08
C ALA A 533 20.62 53.39 68.64
N GLY A 534 21.49 52.41 68.34
CA GLY A 534 21.54 51.12 69.05
C GLY A 534 22.24 49.99 68.27
N GLY A 535 23.56 49.83 68.45
CA GLY A 535 24.34 48.79 67.74
C GLY A 535 24.36 47.41 68.42
N GLY A 536 24.85 46.39 67.72
CA GLY A 536 25.12 45.06 68.27
C GLY A 536 25.56 44.03 67.23
N SER A 537 26.66 43.31 67.48
CA SER A 537 27.12 42.19 66.64
C SER A 537 26.51 40.85 67.08
N GLY A 538 26.17 39.96 66.14
CA GLY A 538 25.59 38.64 66.45
C GLY A 538 25.92 37.57 65.40
N LYS A 539 26.56 36.48 65.84
CA LYS A 539 27.09 35.38 65.01
C LYS A 539 26.15 34.16 65.05
N GLY A 540 25.94 33.50 63.91
CA GLY A 540 25.28 32.17 63.84
C GLY A 540 23.74 32.17 64.03
N GLY A 541 23.05 31.02 63.91
CA GLY A 541 23.52 29.71 63.49
C GLY A 541 22.50 28.57 63.73
N HIS A 542 22.42 27.64 62.77
CA HIS A 542 21.66 26.37 62.79
C HIS A 542 20.11 26.34 62.78
N ARG A 543 19.63 25.31 62.06
CA ARG A 543 18.26 24.77 62.00
C ARG A 543 17.82 24.14 63.33
N LYS A 544 16.51 24.13 63.62
CA LYS A 544 15.72 22.86 63.77
C LYS A 544 14.19 23.05 63.93
N THR A 545 13.46 22.52 62.95
CA THR A 545 12.20 21.71 63.05
C THR A 545 11.24 21.81 64.26
N GLY A 546 9.96 22.06 63.96
CA GLY A 546 8.78 21.52 64.68
C GLY A 546 7.93 22.57 65.43
N ALA A 547 6.61 22.40 65.61
CA ALA A 547 5.64 21.49 64.97
C ALA A 547 4.19 21.96 65.25
N ASN A 548 3.23 21.51 64.43
CA ASN A 548 1.76 21.52 64.65
C ASN A 548 1.05 22.84 65.03
N THR A 549 0.13 23.26 64.16
CA THR A 549 -1.31 23.22 64.48
C THR A 549 -2.14 23.02 63.22
N ARG A 550 -3.45 22.82 63.38
CA ARG A 550 -4.34 22.15 62.41
C ARG A 550 -5.62 22.95 62.29
N GLU A 551 -6.00 23.34 61.07
CA GLU A 551 -7.42 23.54 60.76
C GLU A 551 -7.73 23.36 59.27
N ARG A 552 -9.02 23.15 58.95
CA ARG A 552 -9.49 22.61 57.67
C ARG A 552 -10.97 22.93 57.46
N SER A 553 -11.31 23.69 56.43
CA SER A 553 -12.70 23.92 56.02
C SER A 553 -12.86 23.92 54.50
N ASN A 554 -13.75 23.06 54.00
CA ASN A 554 -14.26 23.10 52.63
C ASN A 554 -15.57 23.89 52.63
N VAL A 555 -15.85 24.62 51.55
CA VAL A 555 -17.22 25.06 51.18
C VAL A 555 -17.48 24.65 49.72
N LYS A 556 -18.75 24.45 49.35
CA LYS A 556 -19.18 23.81 48.09
C LYS A 556 -20.42 24.51 47.52
N ARG A 557 -20.62 24.35 46.19
CA ARG A 557 -21.90 24.57 45.44
C ARG A 557 -22.34 26.03 45.28
N PRO A 558 -23.29 26.36 44.36
CA PRO A 558 -24.22 25.47 43.62
C PRO A 558 -24.16 25.51 42.07
N LEU A 559 -25.04 24.72 41.45
CA LEU A 559 -25.33 24.63 40.01
C LEU A 559 -26.81 25.05 39.74
N PRO A 560 -27.16 25.62 38.57
CA PRO A 560 -28.57 25.91 38.18
C PRO A 560 -29.27 24.79 37.37
N ARG A 561 -30.56 24.99 37.04
CA ARG A 561 -31.47 24.17 36.19
C ARG A 561 -32.63 25.05 35.66
N TYR A 562 -33.52 24.65 34.73
CA TYR A 562 -33.78 23.31 34.13
C TYR A 562 -33.59 23.32 32.58
N HIS A 563 -34.54 23.46 31.62
CA HIS A 563 -36.00 23.28 31.60
C HIS A 563 -36.62 23.10 30.17
N ILE A 564 -36.50 21.89 29.56
CA ILE A 564 -37.52 21.29 28.61
C ILE A 564 -37.60 21.96 27.20
N ASP A 565 -37.91 21.33 26.06
CA ASP A 565 -38.62 20.07 25.66
C ASP A 565 -37.72 19.10 24.82
N SER A 566 -37.83 17.76 24.94
CA SER A 566 -38.73 16.77 24.24
C SER A 566 -38.42 16.58 22.74
N THR A 567 -38.32 15.36 22.16
CA THR A 567 -39.12 14.12 22.38
C THR A 567 -38.31 12.79 22.49
N SER A 568 -39.02 11.69 22.78
CA SER A 568 -38.58 10.27 22.89
C SER A 568 -38.42 9.59 21.50
N THR A 569 -37.91 8.36 21.30
CA THR A 569 -37.97 7.08 22.09
C THR A 569 -36.76 6.14 21.85
N SER A 570 -36.40 5.31 22.85
CA SER A 570 -35.69 4.03 22.71
C SER A 570 -36.01 3.14 23.93
N GLU A 571 -35.94 1.82 23.79
CA GLU A 571 -36.36 0.84 24.82
C GLU A 571 -35.15 0.18 25.52
N GLU A 572 -35.35 -0.35 26.73
CA GLU A 572 -34.28 -0.84 27.62
C GLU A 572 -34.41 -2.34 27.92
N GLU A 573 -33.32 -3.12 27.81
CA GLU A 573 -33.18 -4.47 28.38
C GLU A 573 -31.86 -4.63 29.20
N GLU A 574 -31.79 -5.73 29.95
CA GLU A 574 -31.19 -5.81 31.29
C GLU A 574 -29.65 -6.00 31.36
N ILE A 575 -29.05 -5.66 32.51
CA ILE A 575 -27.60 -5.65 32.75
C ILE A 575 -27.12 -6.89 33.52
N VAL A 576 -26.14 -7.64 32.97
CA VAL A 576 -25.35 -8.61 33.74
C VAL A 576 -23.83 -8.42 33.51
N ASN A 577 -23.11 -7.99 34.55
CA ASN A 577 -21.66 -7.76 34.50
C ASN A 577 -20.83 -8.94 35.04
N PRO A 578 -19.91 -9.53 34.26
CA PRO A 578 -18.93 -10.51 34.77
C PRO A 578 -17.73 -9.86 35.48
N LYS A 579 -17.07 -10.61 36.38
CA LYS A 579 -16.03 -10.10 37.30
C LYS A 579 -14.63 -10.19 36.70
N GLN A 580 -13.79 -9.16 36.94
CA GLN A 580 -12.39 -9.13 36.49
C GLN A 580 -11.50 -10.15 37.23
N ALA A 581 -10.65 -10.86 36.48
CA ALA A 581 -9.66 -11.79 37.02
C ALA A 581 -8.30 -11.12 37.32
N LYS A 582 -7.56 -11.64 38.31
CA LYS A 582 -6.26 -11.08 38.75
C LYS A 582 -5.09 -11.64 37.93
N LYS A 583 -4.16 -10.76 37.53
CA LYS A 583 -2.89 -11.13 36.88
C LYS A 583 -2.01 -12.00 37.79
N ARG A 584 -1.47 -13.11 37.28
CA ARG A 584 -0.50 -13.99 37.95
C ARG A 584 0.91 -13.73 37.39
N LYS A 585 1.96 -13.73 38.22
CA LYS A 585 3.35 -13.48 37.79
C LYS A 585 3.99 -14.72 37.14
N LYS A 586 4.93 -14.49 36.21
CA LYS A 586 5.88 -15.51 35.72
C LYS A 586 6.79 -16.00 36.86
N ILE A 587 7.20 -17.26 36.77
CA ILE A 587 8.27 -17.90 37.53
C ILE A 587 9.14 -18.67 36.51
N ASN A 588 10.46 -18.68 36.67
CA ASN A 588 11.37 -19.43 35.78
C ASN A 588 11.50 -20.90 36.22
N PRO A 589 11.71 -21.85 35.29
CA PRO A 589 11.90 -23.27 35.60
C PRO A 589 13.37 -23.59 35.94
N VAL A 590 13.60 -24.44 36.95
CA VAL A 590 14.87 -25.15 37.21
C VAL A 590 14.58 -26.50 37.90
N GLY A 591 15.06 -27.60 37.32
CA GLY A 591 15.64 -28.73 38.07
C GLY A 591 14.74 -29.82 38.68
N SER A 592 14.88 -31.03 38.12
CA SER A 592 15.10 -32.31 38.82
C SER A 592 14.01 -33.00 39.69
N ASP A 593 13.59 -34.16 39.16
CA ASP A 593 13.81 -35.52 39.71
C ASP A 593 12.77 -36.22 40.63
N SER A 594 12.55 -37.52 40.32
CA SER A 594 11.92 -38.62 41.08
C SER A 594 10.49 -38.41 41.64
N ASP A 595 9.60 -39.41 41.75
CA ASP A 595 9.60 -40.85 41.40
C ASP A 595 8.48 -41.15 40.38
#